data_AF-A0A5R2NCV2-F1
#
_entry.id   AF-A0A5R2NCV2-F1
#
_cell.length_a   1.000
_cell.length_b   1.000
_cell.length_c   1.000
_cell.angle_alpha   90.00
_cell.angle_beta   90.00
_cell.angle_gamma   90.00
#
_symmetry.space_group_name_H-M   'P 1'
#
loop_
_entity.id
_entity.type
_entity.pdbx_description
1 polymer ?
#
loop_
_entity_poly.entity_id
_entity_poly.type
_entity_poly.pdbx_seq_one_letter_code
_entity_poly.pdbx_strand_id
1 'polypeptide(L)'
;LGFSPMEAIQAGTKYGGQIMNMGDELGLIKEGYLADILLIDGDPISDVRILQDKNRILAIMKDGKFHKAPRMNEQRRRLTA
;
A
#
# COMPACT_ATOMS: atom_id res chain seq x y z
N LEU A 1 20.57 -0.69 14.44
CA LEU A 1 19.37 0.10 14.06
C LEU A 1 18.16 -0.66 14.58
N GLY A 2 17.27 0.00 15.32
CA GLY A 2 16.10 -0.63 15.94
C GLY A 2 14.86 0.23 15.75
N PHE A 3 14.33 0.25 14.51
CA PHE A 3 13.05 0.89 14.23
C PHE A 3 11.90 0.03 14.72
N SER A 4 10.85 0.68 15.22
CA SER A 4 9.54 0.06 15.33
C SER A 4 8.96 -0.25 13.94
N PRO A 5 7.99 -1.18 13.84
CA PRO A 5 7.29 -1.46 12.59
C PRO A 5 6.69 -0.23 11.90
N MET A 6 6.09 0.68 12.67
CA MET A 6 5.53 1.92 12.13
C MET A 6 6.61 2.85 11.57
N GLU A 7 7.74 3.02 12.27
CA GLU A 7 8.86 3.83 11.78
C GLU A 7 9.45 3.27 10.49
N ALA A 8 9.56 1.94 10.38
CA ALA A 8 10.00 1.28 9.16
C ALA A 8 9.05 1.53 7.98
N ILE A 9 7.73 1.50 8.21
CA ILE A 9 6.73 1.83 7.18
C ILE A 9 6.84 3.29 6.78
N GLN A 10 6.96 4.22 7.73
CA GLN A 10 7.12 5.64 7.44
C GLN A 10 8.39 5.93 6.65
N ALA A 11 9.49 5.24 6.96
CA ALA A 11 10.75 5.34 6.21
C ALA A 11 10.56 4.93 4.73
N GLY A 12 9.82 3.85 4.48
CA GLY A 12 9.52 3.37 3.12
C GLY A 12 8.39 4.09 2.40
N THR A 13 7.70 5.05 3.04
CA THR A 13 6.52 5.75 2.47
C THR A 13 6.66 7.26 2.60
N LYS A 14 6.20 7.86 3.69
CA LYS A 14 6.23 9.32 3.95
C LYS A 14 7.61 9.93 3.72
N TYR A 15 8.64 9.38 4.37
CA TYR A 15 10.00 9.92 4.26
C TYR A 15 10.62 9.59 2.90
N GLY A 16 10.25 8.47 2.29
CA GLY A 16 10.60 8.14 0.91
C GLY A 16 10.11 9.21 -0.07
N GLY A 17 8.83 9.60 0.02
CA GLY A 17 8.27 10.69 -0.79
C GLY A 17 9.01 12.02 -0.58
N GLN A 18 9.31 12.37 0.68
CA GLN A 18 10.05 13.59 1.01
C GLN A 18 11.47 13.62 0.41
N ILE A 19 12.22 12.51 0.53
CA ILE A 19 13.59 12.41 -0.02
C ILE A 19 13.60 12.51 -1.55
N MET A 20 12.53 12.07 -2.20
CA MET A 20 12.35 12.16 -3.65
C MET A 20 11.83 13.53 -4.13
N ASN A 21 11.70 14.53 -3.25
CA ASN A 21 11.05 15.84 -3.50
C ASN A 21 9.57 15.73 -3.94
N MET A 22 8.88 14.67 -3.49
CA MET A 22 7.48 14.37 -3.81
C MET A 22 6.62 14.24 -2.55
N GLY A 23 7.02 14.86 -1.43
CA GLY A 23 6.35 14.73 -0.13
C GLY A 23 4.91 15.27 -0.09
N ASP A 24 4.56 16.13 -1.06
CA ASP A 24 3.22 16.67 -1.26
C ASP A 24 2.44 15.94 -2.37
N GLU A 25 3.02 14.90 -2.97
CA GLU A 25 2.47 14.15 -4.10
C GLU A 25 2.26 12.67 -3.79
N LEU A 26 3.15 12.01 -3.04
CA LEU A 26 3.06 10.57 -2.77
C LEU A 26 3.58 10.16 -1.37
N GLY A 27 3.39 8.88 -1.04
CA GLY A 27 3.89 8.27 0.21
C GLY A 27 2.96 8.43 1.40
N LEU A 28 1.76 8.99 1.21
CA LEU A 28 0.71 9.11 2.23
C LEU A 28 -0.66 8.76 1.64
N ILE A 29 -1.54 8.17 2.46
CA ILE A 29 -2.96 8.03 2.13
C ILE A 29 -3.65 9.35 2.51
N LYS A 30 -3.77 10.25 1.54
CA LYS A 30 -4.31 11.60 1.72
C LYS A 30 -4.93 12.11 0.40
N GLU A 31 -5.96 12.95 0.49
CA GLU A 31 -6.55 13.59 -0.69
C GLU A 31 -5.50 14.43 -1.45
N GLY A 32 -5.56 14.38 -2.79
CA GLY A 32 -4.62 15.07 -3.67
C GLY A 32 -3.31 14.32 -3.94
N TYR A 33 -3.06 13.19 -3.27
CA TYR A 33 -1.87 12.37 -3.47
C TYR A 33 -2.12 11.28 -4.54
N LEU A 34 -1.03 10.81 -5.16
CA LEU A 34 -1.06 9.67 -6.06
C LEU A 34 -1.69 8.45 -5.37
N ALA A 35 -2.53 7.74 -6.10
CA ALA A 35 -3.17 6.52 -5.63
C ALA A 35 -2.21 5.33 -5.76
N ASP A 36 -1.14 5.37 -4.96
CA ASP A 36 -0.13 4.33 -4.79
C ASP A 36 -0.41 3.55 -3.49
N ILE A 37 -0.99 2.35 -3.64
CA ILE A 37 -1.56 1.60 -2.50
C ILE A 37 -1.17 0.12 -2.60
N LEU A 38 -0.72 -0.43 -1.47
CA LEU A 38 -0.60 -1.87 -1.26
C LEU A 38 -1.72 -2.34 -0.34
N LEU A 39 -2.42 -3.41 -0.73
CA LEU A 39 -3.33 -4.13 0.15
C LEU A 39 -2.63 -5.38 0.66
N ILE A 40 -2.50 -5.52 1.97
CA ILE A 40 -1.75 -6.60 2.63
C ILE A 40 -2.71 -7.47 3.44
N ASP A 41 -2.52 -8.78 3.39
CA ASP A 41 -3.17 -9.76 4.26
C ASP A 41 -2.44 -9.86 5.60
N GLY A 42 -3.00 -9.23 6.64
CA GLY A 42 -2.42 -9.17 7.98
C GLY A 42 -2.06 -7.75 8.42
N ASP A 43 -1.59 -7.62 9.66
CA ASP A 43 -1.21 -6.34 10.26
C ASP A 43 0.32 -6.15 10.26
N PRO A 44 0.85 -5.21 9.45
CA PRO A 44 2.29 -4.96 9.38
C PRO A 44 2.83 -4.21 10.60
N ILE A 45 1.98 -3.67 11.48
CA ILE A 45 2.40 -3.08 12.76
C ILE A 45 2.74 -4.16 13.77
N SER A 46 2.00 -5.27 13.75
CA SER A 46 2.30 -6.45 14.56
C SER A 46 3.51 -7.23 14.03
N ASP A 47 3.68 -7.33 12.71
CA ASP A 47 4.85 -7.96 12.07
C ASP A 47 5.19 -7.33 10.72
N VAL A 48 6.20 -6.46 10.68
CA VAL A 48 6.62 -5.76 9.45
C VAL A 48 7.13 -6.71 8.36
N ARG A 49 7.54 -7.94 8.70
CA ARG A 49 8.09 -8.92 7.74
C ARG A 49 7.05 -9.38 6.73
N ILE A 50 5.75 -9.26 7.02
CA ILE A 50 4.68 -9.64 6.08
C ILE A 50 4.74 -8.82 4.78
N LEU A 51 5.33 -7.62 4.81
CA LEU A 51 5.54 -6.79 3.62
C LEU A 51 6.52 -7.42 2.62
N GLN A 52 7.33 -8.39 3.06
CA GLN A 52 8.27 -9.13 2.22
C GLN A 52 7.64 -10.40 1.58
N ASP A 53 6.49 -10.85 2.10
CA ASP A 53 5.79 -12.02 1.57
C ASP A 53 4.84 -11.63 0.43
N LYS A 54 5.25 -11.95 -0.80
CA LYS A 54 4.48 -11.66 -2.02
C LYS A 54 3.09 -12.31 -2.05
N ASN A 55 2.88 -13.40 -1.30
CA ASN A 55 1.57 -14.05 -1.22
C ASN A 55 0.59 -13.25 -0.37
N ARG A 56 1.11 -12.46 0.59
CA ARG A 56 0.30 -11.58 1.45
C ARG A 56 -0.05 -10.26 0.79
N ILE A 57 0.62 -9.86 -0.28
CA ILE A 57 0.28 -8.65 -1.05
C ILE A 57 -0.95 -8.95 -1.91
N LEU A 58 -2.15 -8.64 -1.43
CA LEU A 58 -3.41 -8.97 -2.12
C LEU A 58 -3.66 -8.08 -3.34
N ALA A 59 -3.25 -6.81 -3.28
CA ALA A 59 -3.37 -5.88 -4.40
C ALA A 59 -2.22 -4.89 -4.43
N ILE A 60 -1.90 -4.43 -5.64
CA ILE A 60 -0.90 -3.39 -5.93
C ILE A 60 -1.58 -2.40 -6.87
N MET A 61 -1.79 -1.18 -6.39
CA MET A 61 -2.25 -0.05 -7.18
C MET A 61 -1.11 0.94 -7.31
N LYS A 62 -0.91 1.45 -8.53
CA LYS A 62 0.01 2.53 -8.83
C LYS A 62 -0.67 3.54 -9.74
N ASP A 63 -0.57 4.82 -9.44
CA ASP A 63 -1.20 5.91 -10.22
C ASP A 63 -2.69 5.64 -10.50
N GLY A 64 -3.40 5.04 -9.53
CA GLY A 64 -4.82 4.69 -9.65
C GLY A 64 -5.12 3.45 -10.50
N LYS A 65 -4.10 2.73 -11.00
CA LYS A 65 -4.25 1.53 -11.83
C LYS A 65 -3.78 0.30 -11.07
N PHE A 66 -4.57 -0.79 -11.15
CA PHE A 66 -4.16 -2.06 -10.57
C PHE A 66 -3.08 -2.74 -11.42
N HIS A 67 -1.91 -2.95 -10.82
CA HIS A 67 -0.86 -3.84 -11.34
C HIS A 67 -1.00 -5.27 -10.79
N LYS A 68 -1.63 -5.41 -9.62
CA LYS A 68 -2.19 -6.66 -9.09
C LYS A 68 -3.57 -6.34 -8.56
N ALA A 69 -4.62 -6.85 -9.22
CA ALA A 69 -5.99 -6.62 -8.79
C ALA A 69 -6.35 -7.58 -7.63
N PRO A 70 -7.13 -7.12 -6.63
CA PRO A 70 -7.66 -8.01 -5.62
C PRO A 70 -8.61 -9.02 -6.27
N ARG A 71 -8.72 -10.21 -5.68
CA ARG A 71 -9.74 -11.17 -6.11
C ARG A 71 -11.13 -10.58 -5.81
N MET A 72 -11.88 -10.21 -6.85
CA MET A 72 -13.29 -9.88 -6.70
C MET A 72 -14.11 -11.16 -6.53
N ASN A 73 -14.91 -11.24 -5.46
CA ASN A 73 -15.94 -12.26 -5.34
C ASN A 73 -16.97 -12.09 -6.47
N GLU A 74 -17.25 -13.17 -7.21
CA GLU A 74 -18.15 -13.17 -8.38
C GLU A 74 -19.55 -12.62 -8.08
N GLN A 75 -20.01 -12.72 -6.83
CA GLN A 75 -21.29 -12.18 -6.36
C GLN A 75 -21.43 -10.67 -6.59
N ARG A 76 -20.33 -9.89 -6.52
CA ARG A 76 -20.39 -8.43 -6.76
C ARG A 76 -20.54 -8.05 -8.24
N ARG A 77 -20.13 -8.89 -9.19
CA ARG A 77 -20.28 -8.59 -10.63
C ARG A 77 -21.73 -8.65 -11.10
N ARG A 78 -22.60 -9.40 -10.41
CA ARG A 78 -24.01 -9.58 -10.78
C ARG A 78 -24.93 -8.45 -10.31
N LEU A 79 -24.47 -7.55 -9.44
CA LEU A 79 -25.27 -6.45 -8.91
C LEU A 79 -25.14 -5.15 -9.71
N THR A 80 -24.24 -5.11 -10.70
CA THR A 80 -23.96 -3.93 -11.53
C THR A 80 -24.15 -4.18 -13.02
N ALA A 81 -24.73 -5.32 -13.40
CA ALA A 81 -25.10 -5.69 -14.78
C ALA A 81 -26.62 -5.78 -14.89
#